data_AF-A0A3D0DCT5-F1
#
_entry.id   AF-A0A3D0DCT5-F1
#
_cell.length_a   1.000
_cell.length_b   1.000
_cell.length_c   1.000
_cell.angle_alpha   90.00
_cell.angle_beta   90.00
_cell.angle_gamma   90.00
#
_symmetry.space_group_name_H-M   'P 1'
#
loop_
_entity.id
_entity.type
_entity.pdbx_description
1 polymer ?
#
loop_
_entity_poly.entity_id
_entity_poly.type
_entity_poly.pdbx_seq_one_letter_code
_entity_poly.pdbx_strand_id
1 'polypeptide(L)'
;MAELSIAVFASGGGTNLQALIDASKAGVFFGKVKVVISNNSAAFALTRAKRENIPACHVSSKTCPDPKQLVERLQAILQERDVSLIVLAGYMKLLPLEIIRLYRSRIINIHPALLPKYGGQGMYG
;
A
#
# COMPACT_ATOMS: atom_id res chain seq x y z
N MET A 1 1.33 20.25 12.72
CA MET A 1 1.44 19.33 11.56
C MET A 1 0.37 18.26 11.70
N ALA A 2 -0.29 17.84 10.62
CA ALA A 2 -1.28 16.76 10.67
C ALA A 2 -0.59 15.39 10.64
N GLU A 3 -1.13 14.39 11.35
CA GLU A 3 -0.62 13.02 11.35
C GLU A 3 -0.86 12.40 9.96
N LEU A 4 0.18 11.86 9.32
CA LEU A 4 0.03 11.19 8.03
C LEU A 4 -0.78 9.90 8.18
N SER A 5 -1.93 9.82 7.51
CA SER A 5 -2.73 8.60 7.36
C SER A 5 -2.21 7.79 6.17
N ILE A 6 -1.63 6.62 6.44
CA ILE A 6 -0.91 5.81 5.45
C ILE A 6 -1.68 4.55 5.09
N ALA A 7 -1.83 4.27 3.79
CA ALA A 7 -2.19 2.95 3.29
C ALA A 7 -0.95 2.23 2.77
N VAL A 8 -0.72 1.00 3.21
CA VAL A 8 0.39 0.17 2.71
C VAL A 8 -0.13 -0.91 1.78
N PHE A 9 0.43 -0.97 0.58
CA PHE A 9 0.15 -2.02 -0.39
C PHE A 9 1.30 -3.03 -0.38
N ALA A 10 1.00 -4.32 -0.15
CA ALA A 10 2.02 -5.36 -0.06
C ALA A 10 1.46 -6.73 -0.50
N SER A 11 2.23 -7.48 -1.30
CA SER A 11 1.79 -8.78 -1.85
C SER A 11 2.43 -10.01 -1.20
N GLY A 12 3.46 -9.81 -0.39
CA GLY A 12 4.32 -10.88 0.15
C GLY A 12 4.49 -10.84 1.67
N GLY A 13 5.73 -11.02 2.13
CA GLY A 13 6.09 -11.19 3.55
C GLY A 13 5.87 -9.97 4.45
N GLY A 14 5.81 -8.76 3.87
CA GLY A 14 5.52 -7.52 4.60
C GLY A 14 6.62 -7.08 5.57
N THR A 15 7.90 -7.32 5.28
CA THR A 15 9.02 -6.85 6.13
C THR A 15 9.12 -5.32 6.15
N ASN A 16 8.99 -4.67 4.99
CA ASN A 16 8.93 -3.20 4.90
C ASN A 16 7.68 -2.62 5.57
N LEU A 17 6.54 -3.34 5.54
CA LEU A 17 5.35 -2.99 6.32
C LEU A 17 5.67 -3.01 7.82
N GLN A 18 6.33 -4.06 8.32
CA GLN A 18 6.68 -4.16 9.74
C GLN A 18 7.62 -3.00 10.14
N ALA A 19 8.65 -2.74 9.36
CA ALA A 19 9.57 -1.64 9.62
C ALA A 19 8.85 -0.28 9.69
N LEU A 20 7.87 -0.05 8.82
CA LEU A 20 7.06 1.18 8.84
C LEU A 20 6.17 1.28 10.09
N ILE A 21 5.54 0.18 10.50
CA ILE A 21 4.73 0.11 11.72
C ILE A 21 5.62 0.39 12.96
N ASP A 22 6.76 -0.26 13.04
CA ASP A 22 7.68 -0.13 14.18
C ASP A 22 8.23 1.30 14.28
N ALA A 23 8.61 1.90 13.14
CA ALA A 23 9.08 3.29 13.07
C ALA A 23 7.99 4.31 13.44
N SER A 24 6.74 4.06 13.04
CA SER A 24 5.57 4.86 13.46
C SER A 24 5.37 4.83 14.98
N LYS A 25 5.41 3.63 15.58
CA LYS A 25 5.28 3.45 17.04
C LYS A 25 6.44 4.08 17.82
N ALA A 26 7.65 4.00 17.28
CA ALA A 26 8.83 4.59 17.87
C ALA A 26 8.89 6.13 17.71
N GLY A 27 7.93 6.74 16.98
CA GLY A 27 7.90 8.19 16.77
C GLY A 27 8.99 8.70 15.84
N VAL A 28 9.60 7.83 15.01
CA VAL A 28 10.62 8.20 14.02
C VAL A 28 10.05 9.18 12.98
N PHE A 29 8.74 9.08 12.72
CA PHE A 29 7.99 10.03 11.90
C PHE A 29 6.57 10.20 12.42
N PHE A 30 5.93 11.32 12.06
CA PHE A 30 4.55 11.62 12.47
C PHE A 30 3.51 11.09 11.48
N GLY A 31 3.23 9.79 11.57
CA GLY A 31 2.22 9.13 10.74
C GLY A 31 1.83 7.75 11.25
N LYS A 32 0.69 7.23 10.80
CA LYS A 32 0.14 5.92 11.17
C LYS A 32 -0.36 5.14 9.97
N VAL A 33 -0.12 3.83 9.99
CA VAL A 33 -0.69 2.90 9.01
C VAL A 33 -2.16 2.65 9.36
N LYS A 34 -3.07 3.15 8.53
CA LYS A 34 -4.53 3.03 8.71
C LYS A 34 -5.11 1.79 8.03
N VAL A 35 -4.44 1.27 7.00
CA VAL A 35 -4.85 0.05 6.29
C VAL A 35 -3.69 -0.60 5.57
N VAL A 36 -3.75 -1.93 5.50
CA VAL A 36 -2.89 -2.74 4.63
C VAL A 36 -3.74 -3.40 3.57
N ILE A 37 -3.36 -3.23 2.30
CA ILE A 37 -4.05 -3.77 1.14
C ILE A 37 -3.13 -4.76 0.43
N SER A 38 -3.63 -5.95 0.10
CA SER A 38 -2.89 -6.97 -0.65
C SER A 38 -3.73 -7.47 -1.82
N ASN A 39 -3.08 -7.76 -2.95
CA ASN A 39 -3.69 -8.51 -4.06
C ASN A 39 -3.54 -10.03 -3.93
N ASN A 40 -3.00 -10.50 -2.81
CA ASN A 40 -2.77 -11.90 -2.48
C ASN A 40 -3.34 -12.20 -1.10
N SER A 41 -4.37 -13.05 -1.02
CA SER A 41 -5.00 -13.46 0.24
C SER A 41 -4.04 -14.18 1.19
N ALA A 42 -3.00 -14.82 0.67
CA ALA A 42 -1.99 -15.53 1.46
C ALA A 42 -0.80 -14.64 1.87
N ALA A 43 -0.82 -13.34 1.58
CA ALA A 43 0.26 -12.44 1.95
C ALA A 43 0.41 -12.35 3.49
N PHE A 44 1.59 -12.69 4.00
CA PHE A 44 1.88 -12.59 5.43
C PHE A 44 1.82 -11.14 5.94
N ALA A 45 1.94 -10.15 5.04
CA ALA A 45 1.67 -8.75 5.34
C ALA A 45 0.27 -8.52 5.97
N LEU A 46 -0.77 -9.25 5.53
CA LEU A 46 -2.10 -9.15 6.11
C LEU A 46 -2.13 -9.70 7.54
N THR A 47 -1.37 -10.77 7.82
CA THR A 47 -1.21 -11.31 9.18
C THR A 47 -0.51 -10.33 10.10
N ARG A 48 0.55 -9.66 9.62
CA ARG A 48 1.24 -8.59 10.37
C ARG A 48 0.30 -7.45 10.72
N ALA A 49 -0.47 -6.96 9.75
CA ALA A 49 -1.47 -5.91 9.97
C ALA A 49 -2.47 -6.29 11.06
N LYS A 50 -3.03 -7.50 10.99
CA LYS A 50 -3.99 -8.01 11.99
C LYS A 50 -3.39 -8.10 13.40
N ARG A 51 -2.14 -8.56 13.54
CA ARG A 51 -1.44 -8.60 14.84
C ARG A 51 -1.29 -7.21 15.48
N GLU A 52 -1.27 -6.19 14.64
CA GLU A 52 -1.11 -4.79 15.02
C GLU A 52 -2.44 -4.03 15.12
N ASN A 53 -3.57 -4.74 15.04
CA ASN A 53 -4.92 -4.18 15.01
C ASN A 53 -5.14 -3.16 13.86
N ILE A 54 -4.40 -3.32 12.76
CA ILE A 54 -4.55 -2.52 11.56
C ILE A 54 -5.51 -3.24 10.59
N PRO A 55 -6.53 -2.56 10.04
CA PRO A 55 -7.38 -3.10 9.00
C PRO A 55 -6.59 -3.73 7.84
N ALA A 56 -6.91 -4.97 7.50
CA ALA A 56 -6.22 -5.76 6.49
C ALA A 56 -7.20 -6.20 5.39
N CYS A 57 -7.03 -5.70 4.18
CA CYS A 57 -7.95 -5.91 3.05
C CYS A 57 -7.29 -6.71 1.94
N HIS A 58 -7.92 -7.81 1.52
CA HIS A 58 -7.58 -8.48 0.27
C HIS A 58 -8.42 -7.89 -0.86
N VAL A 59 -7.75 -7.25 -1.83
CA VAL A 59 -8.36 -6.68 -3.03
C VAL A 59 -7.55 -7.14 -4.23
N SER A 60 -8.13 -8.03 -5.03
CA SER A 60 -7.52 -8.59 -6.23
C SER A 60 -8.55 -8.78 -7.34
N SER A 61 -8.10 -9.16 -8.54
CA SER A 61 -8.99 -9.55 -9.63
C SER A 61 -9.87 -10.76 -9.29
N LYS A 62 -9.57 -11.52 -8.22
CA LYS A 62 -10.43 -12.61 -7.74
C LYS A 62 -11.61 -12.08 -6.92
N THR A 63 -11.39 -11.04 -6.13
CA THR A 63 -12.46 -10.42 -5.30
C THR A 63 -13.24 -9.37 -6.07
N CYS A 64 -12.60 -8.74 -7.06
CA CYS A 64 -13.16 -7.69 -7.91
C CYS A 64 -12.77 -7.99 -9.37
N PRO A 65 -13.51 -8.86 -10.08
CA PRO A 65 -13.17 -9.28 -11.44
C PRO A 65 -13.27 -8.14 -12.46
N ASP A 66 -14.22 -7.23 -12.25
CA ASP A 66 -14.37 -6.03 -13.04
C ASP A 66 -13.32 -4.98 -12.62
N PRO A 67 -12.47 -4.49 -13.54
CA PRO A 67 -11.51 -3.42 -13.27
C PRO A 67 -12.15 -2.18 -12.63
N LYS A 68 -13.38 -1.83 -13.02
CA LYS A 68 -14.09 -0.68 -12.45
C LYS A 68 -14.44 -0.91 -10.99
N GLN A 69 -14.97 -2.09 -10.64
CA GLN A 69 -15.25 -2.47 -9.26
C GLN A 69 -13.97 -2.52 -8.41
N LEU A 70 -12.84 -2.94 -8.99
CA LEU A 70 -11.56 -2.93 -8.28
C LEU A 70 -11.15 -1.50 -7.91
N VAL A 71 -11.28 -0.56 -8.84
CA VAL A 71 -10.99 0.87 -8.58
C VAL A 71 -11.94 1.43 -7.52
N GLU A 72 -13.25 1.23 -7.68
CA GLU A 72 -14.27 1.70 -6.72
C GLU A 72 -14.01 1.14 -5.31
N ARG A 73 -13.65 -0.16 -5.22
CA ARG A 73 -13.32 -0.79 -3.93
C ARG A 73 -12.07 -0.19 -3.30
N LEU A 74 -11.02 0.05 -4.08
CA LEU A 74 -9.80 0.70 -3.58
C LEU A 74 -10.11 2.13 -3.12
N GLN A 75 -10.85 2.91 -3.91
CA GLN A 75 -11.23 4.27 -3.55
C GLN A 75 -12.04 4.31 -2.25
N ALA A 76 -13.05 3.46 -2.10
CA ALA A 76 -13.86 3.38 -0.89
C ALA A 76 -12.98 3.08 0.34
N ILE A 77 -12.11 2.06 0.26
CA ILE A 77 -11.23 1.70 1.39
C ILE A 77 -10.32 2.86 1.80
N LEU A 78 -9.76 3.57 0.82
CA LEU A 78 -8.82 4.67 1.06
C LEU A 78 -9.53 5.92 1.59
N GLN A 79 -10.74 6.23 1.11
CA GLN A 79 -11.56 7.35 1.56
C GLN A 79 -12.12 7.13 2.96
N GLU A 80 -12.70 5.95 3.24
CA GLU A 80 -13.23 5.56 4.57
C GLU A 80 -12.21 5.70 5.70
N ARG A 81 -10.91 5.77 5.37
CA ARG A 81 -9.79 5.77 6.33
C ARG A 81 -8.95 7.04 6.25
N ASP A 82 -9.47 8.06 5.54
CA ASP A 82 -8.81 9.35 5.35
C ASP A 82 -7.35 9.22 4.91
N VAL A 83 -7.07 8.28 3.99
CA VAL A 83 -5.69 8.02 3.56
C VAL A 83 -5.15 9.23 2.83
N SER A 84 -3.98 9.67 3.27
CA SER A 84 -3.24 10.82 2.74
C SER A 84 -1.97 10.42 1.98
N LEU A 85 -1.45 9.21 2.19
CA LEU A 85 -0.24 8.68 1.54
C LEU A 85 -0.41 7.19 1.24
N ILE A 86 -0.07 6.78 0.03
CA ILE A 86 0.05 5.37 -0.35
C ILE A 86 1.53 4.97 -0.34
N VAL A 87 1.84 3.86 0.32
CA VAL A 87 3.17 3.26 0.35
C VAL A 87 3.11 1.89 -0.31
N LEU A 88 3.83 1.72 -1.42
CA LEU A 88 4.01 0.46 -2.09
C LEU A 88 5.22 -0.26 -1.47
N ALA A 89 4.97 -1.33 -0.71
CA ALA A 89 5.95 -2.06 0.08
C ALA A 89 6.01 -3.53 -0.38
N GLY A 90 6.55 -3.76 -1.58
CA GLY A 90 6.53 -5.08 -2.21
C GLY A 90 5.17 -5.44 -2.79
N TYR A 91 4.50 -4.46 -3.41
CA TYR A 91 3.26 -4.67 -4.15
C TYR A 91 3.57 -5.10 -5.59
N MET A 92 2.95 -6.20 -6.05
CA MET A 92 3.32 -6.91 -7.29
C MET A 92 2.31 -6.69 -8.43
N LYS A 93 1.54 -5.60 -8.37
CA LYS A 93 0.58 -5.21 -9.41
C LYS A 93 0.72 -3.73 -9.72
N LEU A 94 0.42 -3.36 -10.97
CA LEU A 94 0.28 -1.97 -11.35
C LEU A 94 -0.92 -1.36 -10.61
N LEU A 95 -0.74 -0.14 -10.09
CA LEU A 95 -1.86 0.62 -9.55
C LEU A 95 -2.76 1.10 -10.70
N PRO A 96 -4.10 1.07 -10.54
CA PRO A 96 -4.99 1.68 -11.50
C PRO A 96 -4.71 3.17 -11.68
N LEU A 97 -4.84 3.67 -12.91
CA LEU A 97 -4.50 5.05 -13.26
C LEU A 97 -5.37 6.07 -12.49
N GLU A 98 -6.60 5.70 -12.19
CA GLU A 98 -7.55 6.47 -11.40
C GLU A 98 -7.05 6.68 -9.97
N ILE A 99 -6.44 5.66 -9.36
CA ILE A 99 -5.82 5.76 -8.03
C ILE A 99 -4.58 6.66 -8.11
N ILE A 100 -3.75 6.50 -9.16
CA ILE A 100 -2.57 7.35 -9.37
C ILE A 100 -2.96 8.82 -9.51
N ARG A 101 -4.03 9.12 -10.25
CA ARG A 101 -4.55 10.48 -10.42
C ARG A 101 -5.09 11.06 -9.11
N LEU A 102 -5.86 10.28 -8.34
CA LEU A 102 -6.43 10.68 -7.06
C LEU A 102 -5.36 10.94 -5.98
N TYR A 103 -4.28 10.17 -6.02
CA TYR A 103 -3.15 10.25 -5.09
C TYR A 103 -1.89 10.85 -5.73
N ARG A 104 -2.06 11.74 -6.72
CA ARG A 104 -0.94 12.41 -7.38
C ARG A 104 0.02 13.03 -6.35
N SER A 105 1.32 12.76 -6.51
CA SER A 105 2.39 13.19 -5.59
C SER A 105 2.29 12.65 -4.16
N ARG A 106 1.44 11.65 -3.91
CA ARG A 106 1.17 11.04 -2.60
C ARG A 106 1.25 9.52 -2.66
N ILE A 107 2.13 9.01 -3.52
CA ILE A 107 2.45 7.59 -3.67
C ILE A 107 3.97 7.47 -3.61
N ILE A 108 4.48 6.61 -2.73
CA ILE A 108 5.90 6.24 -2.68
C ILE A 108 6.04 4.74 -2.84
N ASN A 109 7.15 4.32 -3.44
CA ASN A 109 7.48 2.91 -3.63
C ASN A 109 8.92 2.66 -3.19
N ILE A 110 9.19 1.47 -2.68
CA ILE A 110 10.54 0.98 -2.43
C ILE A 110 10.90 -0.11 -3.44
N HIS A 111 11.93 0.15 -4.24
CA HIS A 111 12.48 -0.79 -5.22
C HIS A 111 13.80 -1.37 -4.70
N PRO A 112 14.04 -2.69 -4.74
CA PRO A 112 15.26 -3.31 -4.22
C PRO A 112 16.46 -3.19 -5.19
N ALA A 113 16.60 -2.05 -5.87
CA ALA A 113 17.73 -1.79 -6.75
C ALA A 113 17.90 -0.29 -7.05
N LEU A 114 19.09 0.09 -7.54
CA LEU A 114 19.43 1.48 -7.88
C LEU A 114 18.78 1.88 -9.22
N LEU A 115 17.74 2.70 -9.15
CA LEU A 115 17.09 3.28 -10.33
C LEU A 115 17.95 4.38 -10.97
N PRO A 116 17.88 4.60 -12.30
CA PRO A 116 17.09 3.84 -13.28
C PRO A 116 17.79 2.57 -13.78
N LYS A 117 19.01 2.25 -13.31
CA LYS A 117 19.87 1.18 -13.84
C LYS A 117 19.24 -0.22 -13.79
N TYR A 118 18.36 -0.46 -12.82
CA TYR A 118 17.72 -1.76 -12.58
C TYR A 118 16.19 -1.68 -12.58
N GLY A 119 15.64 -0.71 -13.31
CA GLY A 119 14.25 -0.70 -13.70
C GLY A 119 14.01 -1.60 -14.91
N GLY A 120 12.82 -2.19 -15.03
CA GLY A 120 12.38 -2.73 -16.32
C GLY A 120 12.18 -1.61 -17.35
N GLN A 121 12.05 -1.95 -18.64
CA GLN A 121 11.79 -0.94 -19.67
C GLN A 121 10.49 -0.19 -19.35
N GLY A 122 10.59 1.12 -19.10
CA GLY A 122 9.45 1.95 -18.67
C GLY A 122 9.04 1.80 -17.20
N MET A 123 9.79 1.04 -16.39
CA MET A 123 9.55 0.87 -14.96
C MET A 123 10.61 1.62 -14.15
N TYR A 124 10.20 2.65 -13.43
CA TYR A 124 11.08 3.48 -12.59
C TYR A 124 10.87 3.23 -11.10
N GLY A 125 10.52 2.00 -10.74
CA GLY A 125 10.05 1.61 -9.40
C GLY A 125 8.64 1.09 -9.44
#